data_AF-A0A0R2KIB4-F1
#
_entry.id   AF-A0A0R2KIB4-F1
#
_cell.length_a   1.000
_cell.length_b   1.000
_cell.length_c   1.000
_cell.angle_alpha   90.00
_cell.angle_beta   90.00
_cell.angle_gamma   90.00
#
_symmetry.space_group_name_H-M   'P 1'
#
loop_
_entity.id
_entity.type
_entity.pdbx_description
1 polymer ?
#
loop_
_entity_poly.entity_id
_entity_poly.type
_entity_poly.pdbx_seq_one_letter_code
_entity_poly.pdbx_strand_id
1 'polypeptide(L)'
;MEKKLNDQIIRITRALNHPIRIQILYYLNDHKESSVNNLVKQFDVSQPAISRHLRILEEARLVKSKRVKQEKYYQLFDNHIIKILDVLRQHANGEF
;
A
#
# COMPACT_ATOMS: atom_id res chain seq x y z
N MET A 1 -14.08 14.92 -17.47
CA MET A 1 -12.74 14.75 -16.88
C MET A 1 -12.83 14.56 -15.36
N GLU A 2 -13.57 15.41 -14.66
CA GLU A 2 -13.80 15.34 -13.20
C GLU A 2 -14.33 13.97 -12.70
N LYS A 3 -15.33 13.38 -13.37
CA LYS A 3 -15.86 12.04 -13.04
C LYS A 3 -14.76 10.96 -13.01
N LYS A 4 -13.85 10.99 -13.99
CA LYS A 4 -12.74 10.03 -14.10
C LYS A 4 -11.73 10.19 -12.95
N LEU A 5 -11.49 11.42 -12.50
CA LEU A 5 -10.63 11.70 -11.35
C LEU A 5 -11.26 11.19 -10.06
N ASN A 6 -12.54 11.46 -9.85
CA ASN A 6 -13.28 10.96 -8.69
C ASN A 6 -13.30 9.42 -8.64
N ASP A 7 -13.45 8.75 -9.78
CA ASP A 7 -13.34 7.28 -9.86
C ASP A 7 -11.95 6.78 -9.44
N GLN A 8 -10.86 7.50 -9.78
CA GLN A 8 -9.51 7.16 -9.31
C GLN A 8 -9.37 7.37 -7.79
N ILE A 9 -9.92 8.48 -7.27
CA ILE A 9 -9.92 8.75 -5.82
C ILE A 9 -10.64 7.63 -5.09
N ILE A 10 -11.83 7.23 -5.54
CA ILE A 10 -12.61 6.12 -4.96
C ILE A 10 -11.81 4.81 -5.01
N ARG A 11 -11.08 4.54 -6.10
CA ARG A 11 -10.24 3.35 -6.20
C ARG A 11 -9.13 3.34 -5.16
N ILE A 12 -8.44 4.47 -4.98
CA ILE A 12 -7.38 4.64 -3.98
C ILE A 12 -7.96 4.45 -2.58
N THR A 13 -9.04 5.15 -2.23
CA THR A 13 -9.63 5.06 -0.88
C THR A 13 -10.15 3.65 -0.57
N ARG A 14 -10.75 2.95 -1.54
CA ARG A 14 -11.12 1.52 -1.40
C ARG A 14 -9.91 0.63 -1.16
N ALA A 15 -8.77 0.91 -1.78
CA ALA A 15 -7.52 0.20 -1.52
C ALA A 15 -6.92 0.56 -0.15
N LEU A 16 -7.21 1.73 0.42
CA LEU A 16 -6.76 2.10 1.76
C LEU A 16 -7.66 1.56 2.88
N ASN A 17 -8.91 1.18 2.59
CA ASN A 17 -9.89 0.71 3.57
C ASN A 17 -9.59 -0.71 4.12
N HIS A 18 -8.39 -0.93 4.65
CA HIS A 18 -7.99 -2.14 5.38
C HIS A 18 -6.67 -1.87 6.15
N PRO A 19 -6.59 -2.21 7.45
CA PRO A 19 -5.44 -1.88 8.30
C PRO A 19 -4.11 -2.45 7.76
N ILE A 20 -4.08 -3.74 7.39
CA ILE A 20 -2.87 -4.38 6.83
C ILE A 20 -2.34 -3.63 5.59
N ARG A 21 -3.21 -3.05 4.74
CA ARG A 21 -2.76 -2.32 3.55
C ARG A 21 -2.09 -1.01 3.90
N ILE A 22 -2.62 -0.27 4.88
CA ILE A 22 -1.98 0.93 5.42
C ILE A 22 -0.62 0.57 6.03
N GLN A 23 -0.57 -0.50 6.82
CA GLN A 23 0.67 -0.97 7.45
C GLN A 23 1.72 -1.42 6.41
N ILE A 24 1.33 -2.10 5.33
CA ILE A 24 2.22 -2.45 4.21
C ILE A 24 2.82 -1.19 3.58
N LEU A 25 2.03 -0.14 3.35
CA LEU A 25 2.53 1.10 2.74
C LEU A 25 3.59 1.77 3.62
N TYR A 26 3.35 1.89 4.92
CA TYR A 26 4.34 2.41 5.87
C TYR A 26 5.58 1.51 5.95
N TYR A 27 5.40 0.19 6.01
CA TYR A 27 6.52 -0.74 6.02
C TYR A 27 7.40 -0.58 4.77
N LEU A 28 6.80 -0.45 3.58
CA LEU A 28 7.53 -0.23 2.33
C LEU A 28 8.19 1.15 2.26
N ASN A 29 7.61 2.17 2.89
CA ASN A 29 8.26 3.48 3.04
C ASN A 29 9.59 3.34 3.82
N ASP A 30 9.56 2.60 4.92
CA ASP A 30 10.72 2.47 5.82
C ASP A 30 11.81 1.54 5.26
N HIS A 31 11.43 0.52 4.49
CA HIS A 31 12.34 -0.52 3.99
C HIS A 31 12.71 -0.38 2.50
N LYS A 32 12.17 0.64 1.80
CA LYS A 32 12.29 0.87 0.35
C LYS A 32 11.63 -0.19 -0.53
N GLU A 33 11.90 -1.48 -0.28
CA GLU A 33 11.27 -2.61 -0.97
C GLU A 33 11.22 -3.89 -0.12
N SER A 34 10.31 -4.81 -0.44
CA SER A 34 10.19 -6.10 0.25
C SER A 34 9.58 -7.19 -0.61
N SER A 35 9.97 -8.45 -0.36
CA SER A 35 9.35 -9.62 -0.98
C SER A 35 8.03 -9.99 -0.30
N VAL A 36 7.19 -10.76 -0.99
CA VAL A 36 5.96 -11.34 -0.42
C VAL A 36 6.26 -12.17 0.82
N ASN A 37 7.34 -12.97 0.79
CA ASN A 37 7.74 -13.84 1.89
C ASN A 37 8.13 -13.05 3.15
N ASN A 38 8.81 -11.92 2.98
CA ASN A 38 9.15 -11.05 4.10
C ASN A 38 7.90 -10.37 4.69
N LEU A 39 6.97 -9.93 3.84
CA LEU A 39 5.71 -9.32 4.30
C LEU A 39 4.82 -10.32 5.05
N VAL A 40 4.79 -11.59 4.62
CA VAL A 40 4.10 -12.67 5.37
C VAL A 40 4.66 -12.83 6.77
N LYS A 41 5.99 -12.85 6.91
CA LYS A 41 6.65 -12.94 8.22
C LYS A 41 6.38 -11.71 9.09
N GLN A 42 6.34 -10.52 8.49
CA GLN A 42 6.13 -9.27 9.21
C GLN A 42 4.72 -9.11 9.79
N PHE A 43 3.70 -9.52 9.04
CA PHE A 43 2.30 -9.23 9.39
C PHE A 43 1.53 -10.43 9.95
N ASP A 44 2.19 -11.56 10.16
CA ASP A 44 1.61 -12.82 10.67
C ASP A 44 0.27 -13.20 10.01
N VAL A 45 0.23 -13.05 8.69
CA VAL A 45 -0.94 -13.37 7.86
C VAL A 45 -0.55 -14.33 6.74
N SER A 46 -1.52 -15.09 6.25
CA SER A 46 -1.27 -16.08 5.21
C SER A 46 -0.73 -15.44 3.91
N GLN A 47 0.11 -16.19 3.19
CA GLN A 47 0.65 -15.74 1.90
C GLN A 47 -0.44 -15.40 0.86
N PRO A 48 -1.57 -16.14 0.75
CA PRO A 48 -2.68 -15.72 -0.11
C PRO A 48 -3.29 -14.37 0.29
N ALA A 49 -3.39 -14.08 1.59
CA ALA A 49 -3.92 -12.81 2.09
C ALA A 49 -2.99 -11.65 1.73
N ILE A 50 -1.68 -11.77 2.00
CA ILE A 50 -0.68 -10.75 1.59
C ILE A 50 -0.71 -10.53 0.08
N SER A 51 -0.74 -11.60 -0.70
CA SER A 51 -0.75 -11.49 -2.17
C SER A 51 -1.99 -10.76 -2.67
N ARG A 52 -3.16 -11.01 -2.05
CA ARG A 52 -4.40 -10.27 -2.34
C ARG A 52 -4.30 -8.79 -1.95
N HIS A 53 -3.74 -8.48 -0.79
CA HIS A 53 -3.52 -7.09 -0.37
C HIS A 53 -2.61 -6.34 -1.35
N LEU A 54 -1.47 -6.94 -1.72
CA LEU A 54 -0.52 -6.37 -2.66
C LEU A 54 -1.11 -6.20 -4.06
N ARG A 55 -1.94 -7.14 -4.53
CA ARG A 55 -2.65 -6.99 -5.80
C ARG A 55 -3.59 -5.78 -5.79
N ILE A 56 -4.37 -5.60 -4.72
CA ILE A 56 -5.29 -4.47 -4.60
C ILE A 56 -4.51 -3.13 -4.57
N LEU A 57 -3.40 -3.08 -3.84
CA LEU A 57 -2.53 -1.91 -3.79
C LEU A 57 -1.88 -1.61 -5.16
N GLU A 58 -1.43 -2.65 -5.87
CA GLU A 58 -0.79 -2.54 -7.20
C GLU A 58 -1.80 -2.09 -8.26
N GLU A 59 -3.00 -2.64 -8.25
CA GLU A 59 -4.11 -2.20 -9.09
C GLU A 59 -4.41 -0.70 -8.84
N ALA A 60 -4.45 -0.27 -7.59
CA ALA A 60 -4.64 1.14 -7.22
C ALA A 60 -3.41 2.04 -7.45
N ARG A 61 -2.31 1.52 -8.01
CA ARG A 61 -1.04 2.24 -8.23
C ARG A 61 -0.43 2.83 -6.95
N LEU A 62 -0.65 2.18 -5.81
CA LEU A 62 -0.04 2.58 -4.53
C LEU A 62 1.31 1.87 -4.32
N VAL A 63 1.47 0.69 -4.91
CA VAL A 63 2.73 -0.04 -4.98
C VAL A 63 3.03 -0.42 -6.42
N LYS A 64 4.31 -0.68 -6.69
CA LYS A 64 4.78 -1.31 -7.93
C LYS A 64 5.61 -2.53 -7.57
N SER A 65 5.74 -3.44 -8.53
CA SER A 65 6.49 -4.67 -8.32
C SER A 65 7.55 -4.90 -9.39
N LYS A 66 8.58 -5.64 -9.02
CA LYS A 66 9.61 -6.16 -9.92
C LYS A 66 9.85 -7.64 -9.61
N ARG A 67 10.10 -8.44 -10.64
CA ARG A 67 10.49 -9.84 -10.47
C ARG A 67 12.01 -9.91 -10.36
N VAL A 68 12.51 -10.49 -9.27
CA VAL A 68 13.94 -10.71 -9.03
C VAL A 68 14.13 -12.22 -8.87
N LYS A 69 14.76 -12.84 -9.86
CA LYS A 69 14.86 -14.31 -9.97
C LYS A 69 13.45 -14.95 -9.91
N GLN A 70 13.17 -15.73 -8.86
CA GLN A 70 11.91 -16.43 -8.67
C GLN A 70 10.91 -15.67 -7.79
N GLU A 71 11.32 -14.56 -7.16
CA GLU A 71 10.51 -13.82 -6.19
C GLU A 71 10.01 -12.48 -6.74
N LYS A 72 8.84 -12.04 -6.25
CA LYS A 72 8.26 -10.72 -6.56
C LYS A 72 8.53 -9.76 -5.40
N TYR A 73 9.19 -8.64 -5.71
CA TYR A 73 9.49 -7.56 -4.78
C TYR A 73 8.53 -6.40 -5.02
N TYR A 74 8.09 -5.77 -3.94
CA TYR A 74 7.17 -4.64 -3.96
C TYR A 74 7.84 -3.42 -3.32
N GLN A 75 7.51 -2.25 -3.83
CA GLN A 75 7.92 -0.95 -3.32
C GLN A 75 6.77 0.04 -3.54
N LEU A 76 6.81 1.19 -2.86
CA LEU A 76 5.85 2.26 -3.14
C LEU A 76 5.91 2.70 -4.61
N PHE A 77 4.76 3.06 -5.16
CA PHE A 77 4.73 3.64 -6.51
C PHE A 77 5.46 4.99 -6.52
N ASP A 78 5.10 5.84 -5.56
CA ASP A 78 5.74 7.08 -5.15
C ASP A 78 5.55 7.32 -3.63
N ASN A 79 6.16 8.37 -3.08
CA ASN A 79 6.03 8.71 -1.66
C ASN A 79 4.84 9.65 -1.35
N HIS A 80 4.04 10.04 -2.35
CA HIS A 80 2.94 11.00 -2.15
C HIS A 80 1.83 10.41 -1.26
N ILE A 81 1.55 9.12 -1.40
CA ILE A 81 0.56 8.43 -0.57
C ILE A 81 0.88 8.48 0.92
N ILE A 82 2.16 8.42 1.30
CA ILE A 82 2.58 8.47 2.70
C ILE A 82 2.24 9.83 3.30
N LYS A 83 2.52 10.92 2.57
CA LYS A 83 2.14 12.28 3.00
C LYS A 83 0.64 12.42 3.24
N ILE A 84 -0.19 11.81 2.38
CA ILE A 84 -1.65 11.80 2.56
C ILE A 84 -2.04 11.03 3.82
N LEU A 85 -1.46 9.86 4.04
CA LEU A 85 -1.73 9.04 5.23
C LEU A 85 -1.28 9.74 6.52
N ASP A 86 -0.18 10.50 6.48
CA ASP A 86 0.31 11.26 7.62
C ASP A 86 -0.62 12.42 7.97
N VAL A 87 -1.13 13.15 6.97
CA VAL A 87 -2.16 14.19 7.19
C VAL A 87 -3.44 13.58 7.76
N LEU A 88 -3.88 12.42 7.24
CA LEU A 88 -5.04 11.71 7.78
C LEU A 88 -4.82 11.25 9.22
N ARG A 89 -3.61 10.81 9.56
CA ARG A 89 -3.23 10.41 10.92
C ARG A 89 -3.24 11.59 11.88
N GLN A 90 -2.66 12.72 11.49
CA GLN A 90 -2.69 13.97 12.26
C GLN A 90 -4.14 14.40 12.51
N HIS A 91 -4.99 14.41 11.47
CA HIS A 91 -6.40 14.72 11.61
C HIS A 91 -7.12 13.74 12.55
N ALA A 92 -6.86 12.45 12.44
CA ALA A 92 -7.46 11.43 13.32
C ALA A 92 -7.01 11.57 14.78
N ASN A 93 -5.80 12.09 15.01
CA ASN A 93 -5.25 12.35 16.35
C ASN A 93 -5.66 13.71 16.94
N GLY A 94 -6.33 14.57 16.16
CA GLY A 94 -6.68 15.93 16.59
C GLY A 94 -5.51 16.91 16.61
N GLU A 95 -4.40 16.58 15.95
CA GLU A 95 -3.22 17.42 15.77
C GLU A 95 -3.40 18.20 14.46
N PHE A 96 -3.76 19.49 14.53
CA PHE A 96 -4.01 20.36 13.37
C PHE A 96 -3.02 21.52 13.29
#